data_AF-A0A1V1TBA4-F1
#
_entry.id   AF-A0A1V1TBA4-F1
#
_cell.length_a   1.000
_cell.length_b   1.000
_cell.length_c   1.000
_cell.angle_alpha   90.00
_cell.angle_beta   90.00
_cell.angle_gamma   90.00
#
_symmetry.space_group_name_H-M   'P 1'
#
loop_
_entity.id
_entity.type
_entity.pdbx_description
1 polymer ?
#
loop_
_entity_poly.entity_id
_entity_poly.type
_entity_poly.pdbx_seq_one_letter_code
_entity_poly.pdbx_strand_id
1 'polypeptide(L)'
;MGRLHSKGKGISASALPYSRAPPSWSKATPASVEENIIKLARKGASPSQIGVVLRDSHGIAQVKAVTGNKILRILKSNGMT
;
A
#
# COMPACT_ATOMS: atom_id res chain seq x y z
N MET A 1 12.71 -6.26 -12.82
CA MET A 1 13.68 -6.83 -11.87
C MET A 1 14.30 -8.03 -12.54
N GLY A 2 15.64 -8.08 -12.65
CA GLY A 2 16.30 -9.27 -13.15
C GLY A 2 16.01 -10.47 -12.24
N ARG A 3 16.00 -11.68 -12.80
CA ARG A 3 15.80 -12.91 -12.04
C ARG A 3 17.12 -13.32 -11.38
N LEU A 4 17.12 -13.55 -10.06
CA LEU A 4 18.30 -13.91 -9.28
C LEU A 4 19.01 -15.18 -9.78
N HIS A 5 18.22 -16.21 -10.13
CA HIS A 5 18.73 -17.51 -10.58
C HIS A 5 18.49 -17.78 -12.07
N SER A 6 18.57 -16.75 -12.92
CA SER A 6 18.51 -16.95 -14.37
C SER A 6 19.33 -15.91 -15.12
N LYS A 7 19.65 -16.17 -16.40
CA LYS A 7 20.47 -15.28 -17.23
C LYS A 7 19.70 -14.10 -17.85
N GLY A 8 18.37 -14.03 -17.70
CA GLY A 8 17.53 -12.99 -18.32
C GLY A 8 17.73 -11.59 -17.72
N LYS A 9 17.64 -10.56 -18.57
CA LYS A 9 17.88 -9.14 -18.22
C LYS A 9 16.62 -8.27 -18.23
N GLY A 10 15.45 -8.86 -17.98
CA GLY A 10 14.16 -8.16 -18.03
C GLY A 10 14.03 -7.03 -17.00
N ILE A 11 13.56 -5.87 -17.46
CA ILE A 11 13.31 -4.68 -16.63
C ILE A 11 11.80 -4.40 -16.63
N SER A 12 11.14 -4.83 -15.56
CA SER A 12 9.75 -4.47 -15.26
C SER A 12 9.65 -4.17 -13.76
N ALA A 13 9.06 -3.03 -13.43
CA ALA A 13 8.81 -2.55 -12.08
C ALA A 13 7.71 -1.47 -12.12
N SER A 14 7.05 -1.24 -10.98
CA SER A 14 6.10 -0.13 -10.87
C SER A 14 6.83 1.21 -10.95
N ALA A 15 6.33 2.11 -11.80
CA ALA A 15 6.79 3.50 -11.87
C ALA A 15 5.87 4.38 -11.03
N LEU A 16 6.37 4.85 -9.88
CA LEU A 16 5.60 5.73 -9.00
C LEU A 16 5.54 7.15 -9.58
N PRO A 17 4.39 7.85 -9.49
CA PRO A 17 4.30 9.26 -9.83
C PRO A 17 5.27 10.12 -9.01
N TYR A 18 5.74 11.22 -9.60
CA TYR A 18 6.60 12.17 -8.92
C TYR A 18 5.91 12.83 -7.72
N SER A 19 4.68 13.33 -7.92
CA SER A 19 3.88 13.94 -6.87
C SER A 19 3.50 12.93 -5.79
N ARG A 20 3.68 13.32 -4.53
CA ARG A 20 3.38 12.50 -3.35
C ARG A 20 2.12 12.96 -2.62
N ALA A 21 1.49 14.05 -3.08
CA ALA A 21 0.24 14.52 -2.53
C ALA A 21 -0.91 13.60 -2.95
N PRO A 22 -1.89 13.36 -2.07
CA PRO A 22 -3.12 12.67 -2.46
C PRO A 22 -3.86 13.51 -3.51
N PRO A 23 -4.52 12.86 -4.49
CA PRO A 23 -5.29 13.58 -5.49
C PRO A 23 -6.50 14.27 -4.87
N SER A 24 -6.88 15.44 -5.40
CA SER A 24 -7.97 16.28 -4.84
C SER A 24 -9.34 15.59 -4.79
N TRP A 25 -9.58 14.63 -5.68
CA TRP A 25 -10.83 13.85 -5.70
C TRP A 25 -10.88 12.74 -4.64
N SER A 26 -9.75 12.39 -4.03
CA SER A 26 -9.70 11.36 -2.99
C SER A 26 -10.20 11.93 -1.66
N LYS A 27 -11.39 11.49 -1.24
CA LYS A 27 -11.98 11.83 0.08
C LYS A 27 -11.49 10.93 1.22
N ALA A 28 -10.50 10.08 0.97
CA ALA A 28 -9.97 9.15 1.97
C ALA A 28 -9.30 9.92 3.11
N THR A 29 -9.79 9.74 4.34
CA THR A 29 -9.16 10.27 5.55
C THR A 29 -8.11 9.29 6.08
N PRO A 30 -7.04 9.76 6.72
CA PRO A 30 -6.03 8.88 7.30
C PRO A 30 -6.63 7.82 8.23
N ALA A 31 -7.55 8.22 9.11
CA ALA A 31 -8.23 7.32 10.04
C ALA A 31 -9.02 6.21 9.34
N SER A 32 -9.77 6.55 8.28
CA SER A 32 -10.52 5.55 7.51
C SER A 32 -9.60 4.55 6.80
N VAL A 33 -8.44 5.01 6.31
CA VAL A 33 -7.45 4.13 5.69
C VAL A 33 -6.83 3.19 6.71
N GLU A 34 -6.50 3.68 7.90
CA GLU A 34 -5.96 2.85 8.99
C GLU A 34 -6.95 1.79 9.46
N GLU A 35 -8.23 2.14 9.62
CA GLU A 35 -9.28 1.18 9.99
C GLU A 35 -9.41 0.06 8.94
N ASN A 36 -9.40 0.41 7.65
CA ASN A 36 -9.45 -0.57 6.57
C ASN A 36 -8.22 -1.49 6.55
N ILE A 37 -7.03 -0.95 6.82
CA ILE A 37 -5.80 -1.74 6.93
C ILE A 37 -5.92 -2.75 8.08
N ILE A 38 -6.35 -2.31 9.26
CA ILE A 38 -6.53 -3.15 10.44
C ILE A 38 -7.57 -4.24 10.16
N LYS A 39 -8.71 -3.87 9.54
CA LYS A 39 -9.77 -4.83 9.19
C LYS A 39 -9.28 -5.91 8.23
N LEU A 40 -8.51 -5.54 7.21
CA LEU A 40 -7.96 -6.50 6.24
C LEU A 40 -6.87 -7.38 6.86
N ALA A 41 -6.01 -6.82 7.71
CA ALA A 41 -4.98 -7.58 8.39
C ALA A 41 -5.56 -8.56 9.43
N ARG A 42 -6.65 -8.20 10.13
CA ARG A 42 -7.40 -9.15 10.99
C ARG A 42 -8.01 -10.33 10.22
N LYS A 43 -8.32 -10.13 8.94
CA LYS A 43 -8.76 -11.20 8.03
C LYS A 43 -7.60 -12.08 7.52
N GLY A 44 -6.36 -11.81 7.96
CA GLY A 44 -5.17 -12.56 7.55
C GLY A 44 -4.53 -12.09 6.24
N ALA A 45 -4.93 -10.92 5.70
CA ALA A 45 -4.30 -10.40 4.49
C ALA A 45 -2.86 -9.92 4.76
N SER A 46 -1.92 -10.27 3.88
CA SER A 46 -0.54 -9.78 3.94
C SER A 46 -0.47 -8.28 3.58
N PRO A 47 0.56 -7.53 4.04
CA PRO A 47 0.72 -6.11 3.69
C PRO A 47 0.69 -5.83 2.18
N SER A 48 1.24 -6.75 1.37
CA SER A 48 1.23 -6.64 -0.10
C SER A 48 -0.20 -6.73 -0.65
N GLN A 49 -1.00 -7.70 -0.17
CA GLN A 49 -2.40 -7.86 -0.59
C GLN A 49 -3.27 -6.68 -0.13
N ILE A 50 -3.04 -6.17 1.09
CA ILE A 50 -3.74 -4.99 1.60
C ILE A 50 -3.52 -3.80 0.67
N GLY A 51 -2.27 -3.55 0.26
CA GLY A 51 -1.96 -2.48 -0.69
C GLY A 51 -2.67 -2.63 -2.04
N VAL A 52 -2.80 -3.87 -2.54
CA VAL A 52 -3.53 -4.17 -3.78
C VAL A 52 -5.03 -3.86 -3.63
N VAL A 53 -5.67 -4.32 -2.55
CA VAL A 53 -7.11 -4.09 -2.30
C VAL A 53 -7.43 -2.60 -2.12
N LEU A 54 -6.56 -1.85 -1.43
CA LEU A 54 -6.74 -0.41 -1.26
C LEU A 54 -6.62 0.33 -2.60
N ARG A 55 -5.70 -0.10 -3.47
CA ARG A 55 -5.54 0.49 -4.80
C ARG A 55 -6.72 0.17 -5.72
N ASP A 56 -7.09 -1.10 -5.81
CA ASP A 56 -7.98 -1.59 -6.86
C ASP A 56 -9.47 -1.39 -6.49
N SER A 57 -9.83 -1.48 -5.21
CA SER A 57 -11.24 -1.33 -4.76
C SER A 57 -11.55 0.03 -4.13
N HIS A 58 -10.57 0.68 -3.49
CA HIS A 58 -10.80 1.95 -2.76
C HIS A 58 -10.18 3.17 -3.47
N GLY A 59 -9.44 2.98 -4.56
CA GLY A 59 -8.79 4.06 -5.31
C GLY A 59 -7.61 4.72 -4.58
N ILE A 60 -7.08 4.09 -3.52
CA ILE A 60 -5.95 4.63 -2.75
C ILE A 60 -4.65 4.13 -3.39
N ALA A 61 -4.08 4.94 -4.27
CA ALA A 61 -2.88 4.56 -5.02
C ALA A 61 -1.66 4.29 -4.13
N GLN A 62 -1.44 5.12 -3.11
CA GLN A 62 -0.33 5.00 -2.17
C GLN A 62 -0.78 5.36 -0.75
N VAL A 63 -0.74 4.38 0.16
CA VAL A 63 -1.10 4.59 1.58
C VAL A 63 -0.24 5.69 2.21
N LYS A 64 1.06 5.74 1.91
CA LYS A 64 1.98 6.76 2.45
C LYS A 64 1.57 8.18 2.07
N ALA A 65 0.94 8.39 0.90
CA ALA A 65 0.50 9.72 0.47
C ALA A 65 -0.68 10.24 1.32
N VAL A 66 -1.50 9.32 1.86
CA VAL A 66 -2.67 9.67 2.65
C VAL A 66 -2.35 9.70 4.15
N THR A 67 -1.71 8.65 4.68
CA THR A 67 -1.49 8.49 6.13
C THR A 67 -0.11 8.95 6.60
N GLY A 68 0.82 9.26 5.69
CA GLY A 68 2.22 9.58 6.01
C GLY A 68 3.09 8.35 6.34
N ASN A 69 2.49 7.19 6.63
CA ASN A 69 3.17 5.98 7.05
C ASN A 69 2.98 4.81 6.07
N LYS A 70 3.88 3.82 6.11
CA LYS A 70 3.73 2.58 5.34
C LYS A 70 2.82 1.60 6.08
N ILE A 71 2.14 0.72 5.33
CA ILE A 71 1.23 -0.32 5.87
C ILE A 71 1.87 -1.10 7.03
N LEU A 72 3.09 -1.60 6.84
CA LEU A 72 3.79 -2.38 7.86
C LEU A 72 4.01 -1.59 9.17
N ARG A 73 4.25 -0.28 9.08
CA ARG A 73 4.45 0.57 10.27
C ARG A 73 3.13 0.80 11.02
N ILE A 74 2.02 0.98 10.27
CA ILE A 74 0.67 1.09 10.83
C ILE A 74 0.30 -0.21 11.56
N LEU A 75 0.58 -1.37 10.97
CA LEU A 75 0.31 -2.67 11.60
C LEU A 75 1.12 -2.89 12.88
N LYS A 76 2.41 -2.52 12.88
CA LYS A 76 3.27 -2.58 14.08
C LYS A 76 2.76 -1.71 15.21
N SER A 77 2.37 -0.47 14.91
CA SER A 77 1.81 0.45 15.91
C SER A 77 0.50 -0.06 16.51
N ASN A 78 -0.21 -0.96 15.82
CA ASN A 78 -1.45 -1.59 16.29
C ASN A 78 -1.24 -3.01 16.84
N GLY A 79 0.01 -3.46 17.04
CA GLY A 79 0.33 -4.77 17.63
C GLY A 79 -0.03 -5.97 16.75
N MET A 80 -0.20 -5.78 15.43
CA MET A 80 -0.66 -6.81 14.50
C MET A 80 0.46 -7.43 13.65
N THR A 81 1.72 -7.01 13.84
CA THR A 81 2.94 -7.63 13.26
C THR A 81 4.18 -7.11 13.96
#